data_AF-A0A2G2VUX8-F1
#
_entry.id   AF-A0A2G2VUX8-F1
#
_cell.length_a   1.000
_cell.length_b   1.000
_cell.length_c   1.000
_cell.angle_alpha   90.00
_cell.angle_beta   90.00
_cell.angle_gamma   90.00
#
_symmetry.space_group_name_H-M   'P 1'
#
loop_
_entity.id
_entity.type
_entity.pdbx_description
1 polymer ?
#
loop_
_entity_poly.entity_id
_entity_poly.type
_entity_poly.pdbx_seq_one_letter_code
_entity_poly.pdbx_strand_id
1 'polypeptide(L)'
;MSSSHQQDGMDLEMGLPPAPHPISNMNYPGDPSPSPSPRAPALVVSNSSKALMPSNSSKALFVSNSGKALLLSNSGKRIDPTGKKKYVKQVTGRHNDTELHLAAQRGDVGAVREILGEIDAQMLKTMSGAEFDAEMAEIREAMVNEVNELGETALFTAAEKGHIDVVKELLPYSTKEGITTKNRSGLDPLHIAANQGHQDIVKLLLEHEPELSKTLGQSNATPLVSAATKGHTAVVHELLSKDSSLLEISRSNGKNALHLSARQGHVDIVRALLEKDSQLARRTDKKGQTALHMAVKGVSSEVVKLLLQADPAIVMLPDKFGNTALHIATRKKRSEVVHELLLIDDTNVNALTREHKTALDIAEGLPMSEESTELKESLMRYGACRASELNQPRDELRKTVTEIKKNVHSQLEQARRTNKNMTGIAKELDKLHREGVNTATNSVTIVASLFATVAFAAIFTVPGGDEDSGYAVASNTPAFKIFYFTNALALFTALAVVVVQITVVRGETKTEKRVVSVINKLMWLAAVFTNLAFVSASYVVIGRRNRWAAIFTTVVSGIIMGGVLGAMTYYVIKSKRNHKMRKRQKYTRTRTSSFQTDLSDSDYNPMFAL
;
A
#
# COMPACT_ATOMS: atom_id res chain seq x y z
N MET A 1 28.06 -69.70 -17.57
CA MET A 1 27.61 -69.75 -18.98
C MET A 1 26.15 -69.36 -19.01
N SER A 2 25.88 -68.26 -19.69
CA SER A 2 24.72 -67.89 -20.51
C SER A 2 23.26 -68.00 -20.05
N SER A 3 22.53 -66.96 -20.48
CA SER A 3 21.09 -66.87 -20.81
C SER A 3 20.14 -66.56 -19.65
N SER A 4 19.10 -65.73 -19.74
CA SER A 4 18.55 -64.75 -20.72
C SER A 4 17.17 -64.33 -20.17
N HIS A 5 16.77 -63.05 -20.36
CA HIS A 5 15.41 -62.47 -20.50
C HIS A 5 15.41 -61.04 -19.91
N GLN A 6 15.13 -59.94 -20.65
CA GLN A 6 13.91 -59.54 -21.38
C GLN A 6 12.80 -59.14 -20.36
N GLN A 7 12.10 -58.00 -20.37
CA GLN A 7 11.94 -56.79 -21.19
C GLN A 7 11.14 -55.80 -20.31
N ASP A 8 11.17 -54.50 -20.62
CA ASP A 8 9.99 -53.60 -20.67
C ASP A 8 10.34 -52.15 -20.31
N GLY A 9 10.03 -51.28 -21.27
CA GLY A 9 10.08 -49.84 -21.15
C GLY A 9 8.79 -49.27 -20.58
N MET A 10 8.90 -48.09 -20.00
CA MET A 10 7.83 -47.09 -19.94
C MET A 10 8.49 -45.73 -19.80
N ASP A 11 8.39 -44.95 -20.88
CA ASP A 11 8.71 -43.55 -20.96
C ASP A 11 7.73 -42.75 -20.10
N LEU A 12 8.25 -41.91 -19.19
CA LEU A 12 7.49 -40.85 -18.53
C LEU A 12 8.24 -39.53 -18.72
N GLU A 13 7.82 -38.84 -19.77
CA GLU A 13 7.98 -37.40 -19.97
C GLU A 13 7.38 -36.64 -18.78
N MET A 14 8.17 -35.75 -18.15
CA MET A 14 7.63 -34.56 -17.51
C MET A 14 8.46 -33.36 -17.92
N GLY A 15 7.81 -32.47 -18.66
CA GLY A 15 8.38 -31.32 -19.33
C GLY A 15 8.88 -30.24 -18.37
N LEU A 16 10.04 -29.70 -18.74
CA LEU A 16 10.57 -28.42 -18.27
C LEU A 16 9.93 -27.27 -19.08
N PRO A 17 9.45 -26.20 -18.46
CA PRO A 17 9.08 -24.98 -19.19
C PRO A 17 10.33 -24.16 -19.57
N PRO A 18 10.39 -23.57 -20.79
CA PRO A 18 11.54 -22.79 -21.23
C PRO A 18 11.49 -21.33 -20.75
N ALA A 19 12.68 -20.74 -20.65
CA ALA A 19 12.92 -19.33 -20.30
C ALA A 19 12.40 -18.35 -21.38
N PRO A 20 11.97 -17.13 -21.00
CA PRO A 20 11.46 -16.16 -21.97
C PRO A 20 12.59 -15.33 -22.63
N HIS A 21 12.48 -15.21 -23.95
CA HIS A 21 13.22 -14.27 -24.81
C HIS A 21 12.65 -12.83 -24.73
N PRO A 22 13.44 -11.81 -25.13
CA PRO A 22 13.13 -10.40 -24.90
C PRO A 22 12.17 -9.85 -25.96
N ILE A 23 11.16 -9.10 -25.53
CA ILE A 23 10.25 -8.38 -26.43
C ILE A 23 10.61 -6.90 -26.45
N SER A 24 10.95 -6.43 -27.64
CA SER A 24 11.10 -5.05 -28.07
C SER A 24 9.76 -4.42 -28.47
N ASN A 25 9.70 -3.09 -28.31
CA ASN A 25 8.78 -2.11 -28.92
C ASN A 25 7.34 -2.05 -28.43
N MET A 26 7.03 -0.98 -27.68
CA MET A 26 5.80 -0.21 -27.83
C MET A 26 6.03 1.25 -27.36
N ASN A 27 5.56 2.15 -28.22
CA ASN A 27 5.57 3.61 -28.23
C ASN A 27 5.36 4.34 -26.89
N TYR A 28 6.15 5.40 -26.69
CA TYR A 28 5.83 6.56 -25.87
C TYR A 28 5.11 7.63 -26.72
N PRO A 29 4.21 8.41 -26.10
CA PRO A 29 4.23 9.85 -26.32
C PRO A 29 4.35 10.63 -25.00
N GLY A 30 5.49 11.33 -24.81
CA GLY A 30 5.55 12.63 -24.12
C GLY A 30 5.24 13.73 -25.16
N ASP A 31 4.65 14.88 -24.86
CA ASP A 31 4.92 15.81 -23.76
C ASP A 31 3.62 16.46 -23.23
N PRO A 32 3.70 17.11 -22.05
CA PRO A 32 3.20 18.48 -22.01
C PRO A 32 4.17 19.44 -21.29
N SER A 33 4.27 20.66 -21.80
CA SER A 33 4.82 21.84 -21.12
C SER A 33 3.97 23.06 -21.49
N PRO A 34 4.12 24.23 -20.83
CA PRO A 34 4.12 24.45 -19.39
C PRO A 34 3.07 25.54 -18.98
N SER A 35 2.88 25.71 -17.68
CA SER A 35 2.08 26.77 -17.03
C SER A 35 2.56 28.20 -17.34
N PRO A 36 1.67 29.20 -17.18
CA PRO A 36 2.10 30.49 -16.61
C PRO A 36 1.21 31.00 -15.46
N SER A 37 1.85 31.72 -14.54
CA SER A 37 1.31 32.46 -13.38
C SER A 37 0.94 33.93 -13.75
N PRO A 38 0.35 34.74 -12.84
CA PRO A 38 -0.68 35.74 -13.17
C PRO A 38 -0.18 37.20 -13.32
N ARG A 39 -0.97 38.03 -14.03
CA ARG A 39 -1.01 39.50 -13.90
C ARG A 39 -2.39 40.04 -14.36
N ALA A 40 -3.00 40.88 -13.52
CA ALA A 40 -4.21 41.67 -13.77
C ALA A 40 -3.86 43.06 -14.37
N PRO A 41 -4.78 44.03 -14.53
CA PRO A 41 -6.19 44.02 -14.97
C PRO A 41 -6.43 44.95 -16.20
N ALA A 42 -7.52 44.77 -16.95
CA ALA A 42 -8.10 45.86 -17.76
C ALA A 42 -9.59 45.65 -18.03
N LEU A 43 -10.28 46.79 -18.02
CA LEU A 43 -11.71 47.06 -17.98
C LEU A 43 -12.51 46.71 -19.25
N VAL A 44 -13.79 46.35 -19.02
CA VAL A 44 -15.00 46.74 -19.77
C VAL A 44 -15.18 46.18 -21.18
N VAL A 45 -16.23 45.36 -21.39
CA VAL A 45 -17.47 45.69 -22.12
C VAL A 45 -18.40 44.47 -22.00
N SER A 46 -19.57 44.71 -21.40
CA SER A 46 -20.74 43.85 -21.37
C SER A 46 -21.34 43.68 -22.76
N ASN A 47 -21.62 42.44 -23.19
CA ASN A 47 -22.76 42.14 -24.07
C ASN A 47 -23.11 40.64 -24.04
N SER A 48 -24.34 40.37 -23.63
CA SER A 48 -24.98 39.06 -23.55
C SER A 48 -25.66 38.70 -24.88
N SER A 49 -25.32 37.54 -25.45
CA SER A 49 -25.96 36.98 -26.63
C SER A 49 -27.02 35.93 -26.24
N LYS A 50 -28.28 36.26 -26.54
CA LYS A 50 -29.42 35.37 -26.90
C LYS A 50 -28.99 34.21 -27.82
N ALA A 51 -29.69 33.09 -28.02
CA ALA A 51 -30.95 32.50 -27.55
C ALA A 51 -31.05 31.08 -28.17
N LEU A 52 -31.91 30.19 -27.64
CA LEU A 52 -32.89 29.40 -28.40
C LEU A 52 -33.67 28.44 -27.47
N MET A 53 -34.96 28.23 -27.82
CA MET A 53 -35.98 27.29 -27.30
C MET A 53 -37.20 27.96 -26.61
N PRO A 54 -38.41 27.39 -26.82
CA PRO A 54 -39.47 28.12 -27.51
C PRO A 54 -40.59 28.65 -26.61
N SER A 55 -41.28 29.63 -27.17
CA SER A 55 -42.48 30.31 -26.69
C SER A 55 -43.67 29.39 -26.50
N ASN A 56 -44.39 29.56 -25.39
CA ASN A 56 -45.84 29.46 -25.40
C ASN A 56 -46.44 30.66 -24.68
N SER A 57 -47.27 31.40 -25.40
CA SER A 57 -47.84 32.67 -24.96
C SER A 57 -49.01 32.46 -24.01
N SER A 58 -49.04 33.21 -22.91
CA SER A 58 -50.31 33.66 -22.33
C SER A 58 -50.12 35.02 -21.70
N LYS A 59 -50.97 35.96 -22.11
CA LYS A 59 -50.95 37.38 -21.80
C LYS A 59 -50.97 37.65 -20.30
N ALA A 60 -49.99 38.41 -19.82
CA ALA A 60 -50.07 39.14 -18.56
C ALA A 60 -50.79 40.49 -18.80
N LEU A 61 -51.74 40.84 -17.93
CA LEU A 61 -52.28 42.19 -17.79
C LEU A 61 -51.91 42.69 -16.39
N PHE A 62 -51.26 43.85 -16.36
CA PHE A 62 -51.00 44.67 -15.17
C PHE A 62 -52.31 45.16 -14.54
N VAL A 63 -52.32 45.34 -13.21
CA VAL A 63 -52.84 46.49 -12.42
C VAL A 63 -52.42 46.23 -10.96
N SER A 64 -51.51 47.01 -10.35
CA SER A 64 -51.73 48.26 -9.58
C SER A 64 -52.46 48.07 -8.25
N ASN A 65 -51.83 48.57 -7.18
CA ASN A 65 -52.13 48.33 -5.77
C ASN A 65 -52.69 49.62 -5.16
N SER A 66 -53.93 49.63 -4.66
CA SER A 66 -54.37 50.63 -3.66
C SER A 66 -55.73 50.28 -3.04
N GLY A 67 -55.84 50.44 -1.71
CA GLY A 67 -57.09 50.85 -1.04
C GLY A 67 -57.83 49.79 -0.23
N LYS A 68 -57.73 49.87 1.11
CA LYS A 68 -58.68 49.27 2.06
C LYS A 68 -60.05 49.94 1.93
N ALA A 69 -61.12 49.16 1.80
CA ALA A 69 -62.46 49.51 2.29
C ALA A 69 -63.34 48.25 2.41
N LEU A 70 -63.99 48.09 3.57
CA LEU A 70 -65.09 47.16 3.81
C LEU A 70 -66.29 47.52 2.92
N LEU A 71 -66.75 46.60 2.07
CA LEU A 71 -68.10 46.62 1.47
C LEU A 71 -68.50 45.19 1.07
N LEU A 72 -69.68 44.75 1.53
CA LEU A 72 -70.40 43.56 1.08
C LEU A 72 -70.80 43.69 -0.40
N SER A 73 -70.98 42.53 -1.05
CA SER A 73 -71.90 42.27 -2.17
C SER A 73 -71.56 42.86 -3.55
N ASN A 74 -71.15 42.01 -4.50
CA ASN A 74 -71.91 41.75 -5.74
C ASN A 74 -71.20 40.74 -6.66
N SER A 75 -71.91 39.67 -6.99
CA SER A 75 -71.65 38.72 -8.07
C SER A 75 -71.43 39.45 -9.40
N GLY A 76 -70.21 39.40 -9.94
CA GLY A 76 -69.79 40.08 -11.16
C GLY A 76 -69.78 39.16 -12.37
N LYS A 77 -70.89 39.15 -13.13
CA LYS A 77 -71.01 38.48 -14.44
C LYS A 77 -70.04 39.07 -15.47
N ARG A 78 -69.26 38.21 -16.15
CA ARG A 78 -68.77 38.45 -17.52
C ARG A 78 -69.17 37.28 -18.41
N ILE A 79 -69.81 37.61 -19.53
CA ILE A 79 -70.25 36.68 -20.56
C ILE A 79 -69.19 36.73 -21.67
N ASP A 80 -68.58 35.59 -21.99
CA ASP A 80 -67.72 35.44 -23.17
C ASP A 80 -68.58 35.40 -24.46
N PRO A 81 -68.04 35.76 -25.63
CA PRO A 81 -68.78 35.83 -26.90
C PRO A 81 -69.28 34.47 -27.44
N THR A 82 -69.10 33.38 -26.68
CA THR A 82 -69.59 32.02 -26.98
C THR A 82 -70.80 31.60 -26.13
N GLY A 83 -71.33 32.48 -25.26
CA GLY A 83 -72.56 32.23 -24.50
C GLY A 83 -72.42 31.34 -23.25
N LYS A 84 -71.23 30.83 -22.94
CA LYS A 84 -70.96 30.06 -21.71
C LYS A 84 -70.62 31.00 -20.55
N LYS A 85 -71.29 30.84 -19.39
CA LYS A 85 -71.00 31.60 -18.17
C LYS A 85 -69.79 30.98 -17.45
N LYS A 86 -68.84 31.81 -17.05
CA LYS A 86 -67.62 31.37 -16.36
C LYS A 86 -67.68 31.75 -14.88
N TYR A 87 -67.38 30.80 -13.99
CA TYR A 87 -67.15 31.07 -12.56
C TYR A 87 -66.04 32.13 -12.40
N VAL A 88 -66.28 33.12 -11.54
CA VAL A 88 -65.32 34.20 -11.25
C VAL A 88 -64.80 34.01 -9.82
N LYS A 89 -63.50 33.77 -9.70
CA LYS A 89 -62.80 33.57 -8.42
C LYS A 89 -62.92 34.81 -7.54
N GLN A 90 -63.67 34.70 -6.44
CA GLN A 90 -63.69 35.71 -5.39
C GLN A 90 -62.63 35.39 -4.35
N VAL A 91 -61.74 36.36 -4.13
CA VAL A 91 -60.58 36.21 -3.26
C VAL A 91 -60.78 37.07 -2.02
N THR A 92 -60.74 36.46 -0.83
CA THR A 92 -61.06 37.15 0.42
C THR A 92 -59.94 37.10 1.46
N GLY A 93 -59.00 36.14 1.37
CA GLY A 93 -57.88 35.98 2.31
C GLY A 93 -56.58 36.68 1.92
N ARG A 94 -55.57 36.60 2.81
CA ARG A 94 -54.24 37.19 2.62
C ARG A 94 -53.39 36.46 1.57
N HIS A 95 -53.66 35.18 1.31
CA HIS A 95 -52.91 34.35 0.36
C HIS A 95 -53.75 33.99 -0.86
N ASN A 96 -54.59 34.91 -1.27
CA ASN A 96 -55.70 34.66 -2.18
C ASN A 96 -56.59 33.47 -1.80
N ASP A 97 -56.82 33.27 -0.50
CA ASP A 97 -57.73 32.24 -0.01
C ASP A 97 -59.16 32.58 -0.47
N THR A 98 -59.85 31.58 -1.03
CA THR A 98 -61.28 31.71 -1.31
C THR A 98 -62.07 31.61 0.00
N GLU A 99 -63.34 32.00 -0.01
CA GLU A 99 -64.21 31.84 1.16
C GLU A 99 -64.29 30.39 1.63
N LEU A 100 -64.19 29.44 0.69
CA LEU A 100 -64.13 28.00 0.98
C LEU A 100 -62.86 27.61 1.74
N HIS A 101 -61.69 28.18 1.41
CA HIS A 101 -60.44 27.95 2.16
C HIS A 101 -60.56 28.47 3.60
N LEU A 102 -61.18 29.65 3.79
CA LEU A 102 -61.36 30.24 5.11
C LEU A 102 -62.38 29.45 5.96
N ALA A 103 -63.47 28.98 5.34
CA ALA A 103 -64.44 28.12 6.00
C ALA A 103 -63.79 26.77 6.40
N ALA A 104 -63.01 26.18 5.48
CA ALA A 104 -62.25 24.97 5.72
C ALA A 104 -61.18 25.13 6.81
N GLN A 105 -60.53 26.30 6.89
CA GLN A 105 -59.56 26.62 7.94
C GLN A 105 -60.23 26.70 9.33
N ARG A 106 -61.43 27.29 9.41
CA ARG A 106 -62.20 27.43 10.65
C ARG A 106 -62.89 26.13 11.08
N GLY A 107 -63.07 25.17 10.18
CA GLY A 107 -63.83 23.95 10.44
C GLY A 107 -65.34 24.16 10.40
N ASP A 108 -65.80 25.24 9.74
CA ASP A 108 -67.22 25.59 9.69
C ASP A 108 -67.93 24.84 8.57
N VAL A 109 -68.47 23.67 8.91
CA VAL A 109 -69.21 22.79 7.98
C VAL A 109 -70.47 23.49 7.45
N GLY A 110 -71.12 24.30 8.28
CA GLY A 110 -72.33 25.05 7.91
C GLY A 110 -72.02 26.06 6.80
N ALA A 111 -70.98 26.87 6.99
CA ALA A 111 -70.51 27.80 5.97
C ALA A 111 -70.05 27.08 4.69
N VAL A 112 -69.41 25.92 4.78
CA VAL A 112 -69.03 25.14 3.59
C VAL A 112 -70.26 24.69 2.81
N ARG A 113 -71.30 24.16 3.48
CA ARG A 113 -72.56 23.78 2.82
C ARG A 113 -73.32 24.98 2.26
N GLU A 114 -73.32 26.10 2.97
CA GLU A 114 -73.94 27.34 2.51
C GLU A 114 -73.24 27.86 1.25
N ILE A 115 -71.91 27.95 1.24
CA ILE A 115 -71.14 28.37 0.06
C ILE A 115 -71.39 27.44 -1.14
N LEU A 116 -71.44 26.12 -0.91
CA LEU A 116 -71.74 25.14 -1.96
C LEU A 116 -73.20 25.24 -2.45
N GLY A 117 -74.16 25.52 -1.56
CA GLY A 117 -75.59 25.64 -1.87
C GLY A 117 -76.02 27.01 -2.42
N GLU A 118 -75.29 28.09 -2.11
CA GLU A 118 -75.54 29.42 -2.69
C GLU A 118 -75.31 29.42 -4.20
N ILE A 119 -74.40 28.57 -4.69
CA ILE A 119 -74.21 28.34 -6.14
C ILE A 119 -75.49 27.76 -6.75
N ASP A 120 -76.12 26.82 -6.06
CA ASP A 120 -77.39 26.23 -6.50
C ASP A 120 -78.45 27.33 -6.66
N ALA A 121 -78.56 28.25 -5.69
CA ALA A 121 -79.49 29.36 -5.71
C ALA A 121 -79.18 30.43 -6.79
N GLN A 122 -77.90 30.70 -7.07
CA GLN A 122 -77.50 31.66 -8.11
C GLN A 122 -77.74 31.13 -9.54
N MET A 123 -77.64 29.81 -9.75
CA MET A 123 -77.76 29.17 -11.06
C MET A 123 -79.22 28.78 -11.41
N LEU A 124 -80.06 28.43 -10.41
CA LEU A 124 -81.48 28.06 -10.60
C LEU A 124 -82.32 29.12 -11.32
N LYS A 125 -81.86 30.38 -11.34
CA LYS A 125 -82.51 31.49 -12.05
C LYS A 125 -82.33 31.47 -13.56
N THR A 126 -81.56 30.53 -14.14
CA THR A 126 -81.15 30.66 -15.55
C THR A 126 -81.39 29.49 -16.51
N MET A 127 -81.51 28.22 -16.09
CA MET A 127 -81.86 27.08 -16.96
C MET A 127 -82.41 25.92 -16.09
N SER A 128 -83.15 24.97 -16.68
CA SER A 128 -83.71 23.78 -16.00
C SER A 128 -83.56 22.54 -16.90
N GLY A 129 -82.94 21.46 -16.42
CA GLY A 129 -82.82 20.17 -17.12
C GLY A 129 -81.56 19.37 -16.75
N ALA A 130 -81.37 18.17 -17.30
CA ALA A 130 -80.21 17.32 -17.02
C ALA A 130 -78.85 17.95 -17.43
N GLU A 131 -78.85 18.85 -18.43
CA GLU A 131 -77.66 19.63 -18.82
C GLU A 131 -77.25 20.64 -17.74
N PHE A 132 -78.21 21.15 -16.96
CA PHE A 132 -77.97 22.09 -15.86
C PHE A 132 -77.31 21.42 -14.66
N ASP A 133 -77.73 20.20 -14.31
CA ASP A 133 -77.14 19.44 -13.21
C ASP A 133 -75.67 19.07 -13.49
N ALA A 134 -75.34 18.79 -14.76
CA ALA A 134 -73.98 18.52 -15.21
C ALA A 134 -73.09 19.78 -15.17
N GLU A 135 -73.56 20.92 -15.68
CA GLU A 135 -72.82 22.20 -15.59
C GLU A 135 -72.61 22.64 -14.13
N MET A 136 -73.60 22.42 -13.27
CA MET A 136 -73.51 22.75 -11.85
C MET A 136 -72.49 21.87 -11.12
N ALA A 137 -72.44 20.57 -11.44
CA ALA A 137 -71.41 19.67 -10.91
C ALA A 137 -70.00 20.14 -11.34
N GLU A 138 -69.81 20.50 -12.61
CA GLU A 138 -68.54 21.01 -13.13
C GLU A 138 -68.10 22.31 -12.43
N ILE A 139 -69.03 23.21 -12.10
CA ILE A 139 -68.72 24.44 -11.36
C ILE A 139 -68.33 24.15 -9.90
N ARG A 140 -69.05 23.24 -9.21
CA ARG A 140 -68.69 22.84 -7.84
C ARG A 140 -67.32 22.20 -7.79
N GLU A 141 -67.02 21.31 -8.74
CA GLU A 141 -65.70 20.72 -8.90
C GLU A 141 -64.63 21.78 -9.14
N ALA A 142 -64.86 22.71 -10.09
CA ALA A 142 -63.91 23.78 -10.36
C ALA A 142 -63.60 24.61 -9.11
N MET A 143 -64.63 24.96 -8.31
CA MET A 143 -64.46 25.77 -7.10
C MET A 143 -63.74 25.02 -5.97
N VAL A 144 -64.07 23.75 -5.72
CA VAL A 144 -63.46 22.96 -4.63
C VAL A 144 -61.98 22.70 -4.90
N ASN A 145 -61.62 22.55 -6.17
CA ASN A 145 -60.24 22.30 -6.59
C ASN A 145 -59.45 23.59 -6.91
N GLU A 146 -60.01 24.77 -6.64
CA GLU A 146 -59.27 26.03 -6.69
C GLU A 146 -58.12 26.02 -5.69
N VAL A 147 -56.98 26.55 -6.14
CA VAL A 147 -55.79 26.70 -5.31
C VAL A 147 -55.60 28.15 -4.85
N ASN A 148 -55.18 28.34 -3.61
CA ASN A 148 -54.70 29.62 -3.10
C ASN A 148 -53.27 29.93 -3.63
N GLU A 149 -52.67 31.05 -3.23
CA GLU A 149 -51.30 31.40 -3.63
C GLU A 149 -50.28 30.36 -3.21
N LEU A 150 -50.51 29.67 -2.09
CA LEU A 150 -49.64 28.62 -1.56
C LEU A 150 -49.80 27.28 -2.31
N GLY A 151 -50.68 27.21 -3.30
CA GLY A 151 -50.98 25.99 -4.06
C GLY A 151 -51.83 25.00 -3.26
N GLU A 152 -52.50 25.46 -2.21
CA GLU A 152 -53.33 24.64 -1.33
C GLU A 152 -54.78 24.71 -1.80
N THR A 153 -55.49 23.59 -1.75
CA THR A 153 -56.94 23.51 -1.95
C THR A 153 -57.67 23.64 -0.61
N ALA A 154 -58.98 23.90 -0.62
CA ALA A 154 -59.77 23.92 0.61
C ALA A 154 -59.70 22.56 1.36
N LEU A 155 -59.64 21.45 0.61
CA LEU A 155 -59.41 20.11 1.14
C LEU A 155 -58.06 19.99 1.85
N PHE A 156 -56.99 20.54 1.27
CA PHE A 156 -55.66 20.58 1.90
C PHE A 156 -55.71 21.35 3.23
N THR A 157 -56.35 22.51 3.27
CA THR A 157 -56.46 23.32 4.49
C THR A 157 -57.27 22.61 5.59
N ALA A 158 -58.38 21.96 5.22
CA ALA A 158 -59.16 21.15 6.16
C ALA A 158 -58.36 19.97 6.70
N ALA A 159 -57.63 19.27 5.83
CA ALA A 159 -56.75 18.16 6.17
C ALA A 159 -55.57 18.59 7.06
N GLU A 160 -55.01 19.79 6.88
CA GLU A 160 -53.97 20.33 7.74
C GLU A 160 -54.50 20.59 9.17
N LYS A 161 -55.69 21.18 9.27
CA LYS A 161 -56.28 21.57 10.57
C LYS A 161 -56.97 20.42 11.31
N GLY A 162 -57.26 19.31 10.64
CA GLY A 162 -57.87 18.14 11.27
C GLY A 162 -59.41 18.16 11.27
N HIS A 163 -60.03 18.96 10.39
CA HIS A 163 -61.48 19.14 10.36
C HIS A 163 -62.15 18.05 9.50
N ILE A 164 -62.35 16.87 10.08
CA ILE A 164 -62.88 15.70 9.39
C ILE A 164 -64.25 15.93 8.73
N ASP A 165 -65.16 16.63 9.39
CA ASP A 165 -66.51 16.84 8.85
C ASP A 165 -66.50 17.73 7.62
N VAL A 166 -65.61 18.73 7.58
CA VAL A 166 -65.37 19.52 6.37
C VAL A 166 -64.77 18.66 5.26
N VAL A 167 -63.81 17.78 5.58
CA VAL A 167 -63.24 16.86 4.58
C VAL A 167 -64.32 15.95 3.99
N LYS A 168 -65.24 15.43 4.80
CA LYS A 168 -66.37 14.60 4.32
C LYS A 168 -67.30 15.35 3.37
N GLU A 169 -67.57 16.63 3.62
CA GLU A 169 -68.42 17.44 2.74
C GLU A 169 -67.72 17.84 1.45
N LEU A 170 -66.39 18.07 1.47
CA LEU A 170 -65.63 18.50 0.28
C LEU A 170 -65.27 17.34 -0.65
N LEU A 171 -65.10 16.12 -0.13
CA LEU A 171 -64.65 14.96 -0.89
C LEU A 171 -65.54 14.60 -2.10
N PRO A 172 -66.88 14.56 -1.99
CA PRO A 172 -67.77 14.24 -3.10
C PRO A 172 -67.63 15.17 -4.32
N TYR A 173 -67.11 16.38 -4.10
CA TYR A 173 -66.93 17.41 -5.13
C TYR A 173 -65.46 17.59 -5.53
N SER A 174 -64.54 16.80 -4.95
CA SER A 174 -63.11 16.90 -5.23
C SER A 174 -62.74 16.01 -6.41
N THR A 175 -62.01 16.55 -7.39
CA THR A 175 -61.53 15.76 -8.53
C THR A 175 -60.26 15.03 -8.18
N LYS A 176 -59.90 13.99 -8.94
CA LYS A 176 -58.67 13.23 -8.73
C LYS A 176 -57.42 14.12 -8.80
N GLU A 177 -57.42 15.08 -9.72
CA GLU A 177 -56.37 16.08 -9.87
C GLU A 177 -56.31 16.99 -8.64
N GLY A 178 -57.45 17.39 -8.08
CA GLY A 178 -57.52 18.24 -6.89
C GLY A 178 -57.03 17.55 -5.62
N ILE A 179 -57.37 16.28 -5.41
CA ILE A 179 -56.91 15.52 -4.23
C ILE A 179 -55.41 15.16 -4.35
N THR A 180 -54.84 15.15 -5.55
CA THR A 180 -53.40 14.94 -5.78
C THR A 180 -52.62 16.25 -5.96
N THR A 181 -53.31 17.40 -5.90
CA THR A 181 -52.69 18.71 -6.05
C THR A 181 -51.75 18.98 -4.88
N LYS A 182 -50.53 19.41 -5.22
CA LYS A 182 -49.47 19.66 -4.27
C LYS A 182 -49.32 21.15 -4.02
N ASN A 183 -49.16 21.50 -2.74
CA ASN A 183 -48.83 22.87 -2.36
C ASN A 183 -47.38 23.24 -2.76
N ARG A 184 -46.97 24.48 -2.50
CA ARG A 184 -45.60 24.96 -2.75
C ARG A 184 -44.51 24.15 -2.04
N SER A 185 -44.86 23.46 -0.96
CA SER A 185 -43.96 22.55 -0.24
C SER A 185 -43.95 21.13 -0.82
N GLY A 186 -44.65 20.90 -1.93
CA GLY A 186 -44.76 19.62 -2.60
C GLY A 186 -45.60 18.60 -1.84
N LEU A 187 -46.50 19.00 -0.94
CA LEU A 187 -47.34 18.10 -0.15
C LEU A 187 -48.77 18.12 -0.69
N ASP A 188 -49.40 16.96 -0.76
CA ASP A 188 -50.83 16.80 -1.04
C ASP A 188 -51.65 16.71 0.28
N PRO A 189 -52.99 16.70 0.23
CA PRO A 189 -53.86 16.56 1.40
C PRO A 189 -53.55 15.33 2.27
N LEU A 190 -53.17 14.19 1.68
CA LEU A 190 -52.82 12.98 2.44
C LEU A 190 -51.48 13.14 3.16
N HIS A 191 -50.49 13.74 2.51
CA HIS A 191 -49.18 14.02 3.11
C HIS A 191 -49.33 14.94 4.33
N ILE A 192 -50.12 16.00 4.23
CA ILE A 192 -50.29 16.94 5.35
C ILE A 192 -51.10 16.30 6.49
N ALA A 193 -52.16 15.55 6.19
CA ALA A 193 -52.91 14.79 7.20
C ALA A 193 -52.00 13.77 7.93
N ALA A 194 -51.17 13.05 7.18
CA ALA A 194 -50.22 12.09 7.73
C ALA A 194 -49.10 12.77 8.54
N ASN A 195 -48.66 13.96 8.13
CA ASN A 195 -47.65 14.76 8.81
C ASN A 195 -48.17 15.44 10.08
N GLN A 196 -49.48 15.65 10.21
CA GLN A 196 -50.13 16.21 11.40
C GLN A 196 -50.72 15.13 12.33
N GLY A 197 -50.84 13.90 11.85
CA GLY A 197 -51.30 12.76 12.66
C GLY A 197 -52.81 12.52 12.65
N HIS A 198 -53.54 13.12 11.70
CA HIS A 198 -55.00 13.02 11.62
C HIS A 198 -55.43 11.68 11.00
N GLN A 199 -55.42 10.60 11.80
CA GLN A 199 -55.70 9.23 11.35
C GLN A 199 -57.04 9.10 10.62
N ASP A 200 -58.11 9.68 11.15
CA ASP A 200 -59.45 9.51 10.57
C ASP A 200 -59.56 10.16 9.18
N ILE A 201 -58.84 11.28 8.97
CA ILE A 201 -58.75 11.93 7.65
C ILE A 201 -57.92 11.07 6.69
N VAL A 202 -56.79 10.52 7.15
CA VAL A 202 -55.97 9.59 6.36
C VAL A 202 -56.80 8.39 5.91
N LYS A 203 -57.57 7.80 6.83
CA LYS A 203 -58.46 6.68 6.52
C LYS A 203 -59.51 7.05 5.47
N LEU A 204 -60.19 8.18 5.66
CA LEU A 204 -61.21 8.67 4.74
C LEU A 204 -60.66 8.95 3.33
N LEU A 205 -59.49 9.59 3.24
CA LEU A 205 -58.84 9.87 1.96
C LEU A 205 -58.40 8.58 1.24
N LEU A 206 -57.90 7.58 1.97
CA LEU A 206 -57.50 6.29 1.40
C LEU A 206 -58.69 5.40 1.02
N GLU A 207 -59.83 5.54 1.70
CA GLU A 207 -61.09 4.88 1.31
C GLU A 207 -61.64 5.47 0.00
N HIS A 208 -61.45 6.77 -0.23
CA HIS A 208 -61.85 7.43 -1.47
C HIS A 208 -60.87 7.15 -2.63
N GLU A 209 -59.56 7.31 -2.42
CA GLU A 209 -58.52 7.05 -3.44
C GLU A 209 -57.30 6.34 -2.79
N PRO A 210 -57.21 4.99 -2.88
CA PRO A 210 -56.11 4.23 -2.31
C PRO A 210 -54.71 4.57 -2.87
N GLU A 211 -54.65 5.02 -4.12
CA GLU A 211 -53.41 5.39 -4.83
C GLU A 211 -52.70 6.59 -4.19
N LEU A 212 -53.39 7.39 -3.36
CA LEU A 212 -52.78 8.49 -2.62
C LEU A 212 -51.65 8.02 -1.69
N SER A 213 -51.71 6.78 -1.21
CA SER A 213 -50.65 6.22 -0.35
C SER A 213 -49.26 6.20 -1.01
N LYS A 214 -49.19 6.15 -2.35
CA LYS A 214 -47.96 6.07 -3.15
C LYS A 214 -47.52 7.42 -3.72
N THR A 215 -48.25 8.49 -3.45
CA THR A 215 -47.88 9.81 -3.96
C THR A 215 -46.54 10.23 -3.36
N LEU A 216 -45.78 10.97 -4.16
CA LEU A 216 -44.45 11.43 -3.80
C LEU A 216 -44.47 12.93 -3.55
N GLY A 217 -44.27 13.31 -2.30
CA GLY A 217 -44.08 14.70 -1.93
C GLY A 217 -42.67 15.21 -2.20
N GLN A 218 -42.30 16.33 -1.56
CA GLN A 218 -40.97 16.92 -1.72
C GLN A 218 -39.85 15.94 -1.33
N SER A 219 -38.81 15.87 -2.16
CA SER A 219 -37.71 14.91 -2.01
C SER A 219 -38.15 13.43 -2.05
N ASN A 220 -39.20 13.11 -2.79
CA ASN A 220 -39.80 11.78 -2.89
C ASN A 220 -40.18 11.18 -1.52
N ALA A 221 -40.63 12.03 -0.58
CA ALA A 221 -41.20 11.53 0.67
C ALA A 221 -42.60 10.97 0.40
N THR A 222 -42.92 9.80 0.94
CA THR A 222 -44.29 9.26 0.94
C THR A 222 -45.05 9.72 2.18
N PRO A 223 -46.39 9.60 2.22
CA PRO A 223 -47.19 9.83 3.43
C PRO A 223 -46.70 9.00 4.63
N LEU A 224 -46.30 7.75 4.38
CA LEU A 224 -45.71 6.86 5.41
C LEU A 224 -44.43 7.47 6.00
N VAL A 225 -43.55 7.99 5.15
CA VAL A 225 -42.30 8.63 5.59
C VAL A 225 -42.59 9.91 6.40
N SER A 226 -43.59 10.70 6.01
CA SER A 226 -44.01 11.89 6.76
C SER A 226 -44.51 11.53 8.16
N ALA A 227 -45.45 10.58 8.26
CA ALA A 227 -45.97 10.08 9.52
C ALA A 227 -44.88 9.47 10.42
N ALA A 228 -44.02 8.63 9.84
CA ALA A 228 -42.91 7.99 10.55
C ALA A 228 -41.86 8.99 11.05
N THR A 229 -41.64 10.09 10.33
CA THR A 229 -40.71 11.16 10.76
C THR A 229 -41.30 11.96 11.92
N LYS A 230 -42.61 12.14 11.96
CA LYS A 230 -43.32 12.95 12.96
C LYS A 230 -43.73 12.19 14.21
N GLY A 231 -43.76 10.86 14.17
CA GLY A 231 -44.09 10.04 15.34
C GLY A 231 -45.56 9.65 15.42
N HIS A 232 -46.30 9.71 14.31
CA HIS A 232 -47.72 9.38 14.30
C HIS A 232 -47.95 7.89 14.07
N THR A 233 -47.86 7.11 15.16
CA THR A 233 -47.94 5.64 15.14
C THR A 233 -49.24 5.13 14.53
N ALA A 234 -50.38 5.72 14.90
CA ALA A 234 -51.69 5.28 14.43
C ALA A 234 -51.86 5.45 12.91
N VAL A 235 -51.34 6.57 12.36
CA VAL A 235 -51.31 6.80 10.90
C VAL A 235 -50.39 5.79 10.20
N VAL A 236 -49.24 5.47 10.79
CA VAL A 236 -48.32 4.45 10.25
C VAL A 236 -49.02 3.08 10.17
N HIS A 237 -49.71 2.67 11.23
CA HIS A 237 -50.48 1.43 11.22
C HIS A 237 -51.57 1.41 10.15
N GLU A 238 -52.33 2.50 10.01
CA GLU A 238 -53.36 2.63 8.97
C GLU A 238 -52.75 2.48 7.57
N LEU A 239 -51.70 3.23 7.25
CA LEU A 239 -51.03 3.17 5.96
C LEU A 239 -50.46 1.78 5.65
N LEU A 240 -49.80 1.13 6.61
CA LEU A 240 -49.23 -0.21 6.46
C LEU A 240 -50.30 -1.32 6.39
N SER A 241 -51.49 -1.07 6.93
CA SER A 241 -52.63 -1.99 6.81
C SER A 241 -53.23 -1.97 5.40
N LYS A 242 -53.19 -0.81 4.73
CA LYS A 242 -53.71 -0.63 3.37
C LYS A 242 -52.71 -1.10 2.33
N ASP A 243 -51.44 -0.74 2.47
CA ASP A 243 -50.39 -1.14 1.54
C ASP A 243 -49.03 -1.32 2.25
N SER A 244 -48.54 -2.55 2.28
CA SER A 244 -47.24 -2.90 2.86
C SER A 244 -46.06 -2.59 1.93
N SER A 245 -46.30 -2.44 0.62
CA SER A 245 -45.25 -2.11 -0.37
C SER A 245 -44.65 -0.71 -0.18
N LEU A 246 -45.33 0.15 0.60
CA LEU A 246 -44.85 1.48 0.98
C LEU A 246 -43.49 1.46 1.70
N LEU A 247 -43.11 0.32 2.30
CA LEU A 247 -41.81 0.12 2.94
C LEU A 247 -40.62 0.11 1.95
N GLU A 248 -40.88 -0.22 0.68
CA GLU A 248 -39.86 -0.26 -0.37
C GLU A 248 -39.52 1.13 -0.92
N ILE A 249 -40.45 2.08 -0.77
CA ILE A 249 -40.30 3.43 -1.30
C ILE A 249 -39.39 4.23 -0.36
N SER A 250 -38.34 4.82 -0.94
CA SER A 250 -37.38 5.65 -0.22
C SER A 250 -37.33 7.07 -0.78
N ARG A 251 -36.91 8.01 0.07
CA ARG A 251 -36.69 9.40 -0.33
C ARG A 251 -35.58 9.52 -1.38
N SER A 252 -35.46 10.69 -1.99
CA SER A 252 -34.39 11.00 -2.94
C SER A 252 -32.97 10.82 -2.40
N ASN A 253 -32.76 10.79 -1.08
CA ASN A 253 -31.47 10.49 -0.43
C ASN A 253 -31.30 9.01 -0.04
N GLY A 254 -32.23 8.13 -0.42
CA GLY A 254 -32.25 6.70 -0.10
C GLY A 254 -32.76 6.37 1.30
N LYS A 255 -33.20 7.36 2.09
CA LYS A 255 -33.74 7.10 3.43
C LYS A 255 -35.19 6.64 3.35
N ASN A 256 -35.49 5.51 3.97
CA ASN A 256 -36.84 4.99 4.16
C ASN A 256 -37.46 5.47 5.48
N ALA A 257 -38.69 5.02 5.78
CA ALA A 257 -39.40 5.34 7.02
C ALA A 257 -38.64 4.89 8.29
N LEU A 258 -37.97 3.73 8.24
CA LEU A 258 -37.20 3.19 9.36
C LEU A 258 -36.00 4.07 9.70
N HIS A 259 -35.26 4.56 8.71
CA HIS A 259 -34.13 5.47 8.93
C HIS A 259 -34.53 6.75 9.67
N LEU A 260 -35.70 7.31 9.34
CA LEU A 260 -36.14 8.60 9.87
C LEU A 260 -36.80 8.45 11.24
N SER A 261 -37.67 7.45 11.42
CA SER A 261 -38.24 7.11 12.74
C SER A 261 -37.15 6.72 13.74
N ALA A 262 -36.15 5.94 13.31
CA ALA A 262 -35.03 5.56 14.17
C ALA A 262 -34.20 6.77 14.63
N ARG A 263 -33.94 7.73 13.73
CA ARG A 263 -33.22 8.96 14.10
C ARG A 263 -33.97 9.79 15.15
N GLN A 264 -35.30 9.87 15.02
CA GLN A 264 -36.13 10.66 15.93
C GLN A 264 -36.46 9.94 17.24
N GLY A 265 -36.19 8.63 17.31
CA GLY A 265 -36.41 7.84 18.53
C GLY A 265 -37.82 7.30 18.69
N HIS A 266 -38.60 7.20 17.60
CA HIS A 266 -39.99 6.73 17.63
C HIS A 266 -40.05 5.21 17.73
N VAL A 267 -39.94 4.69 18.96
CA VAL A 267 -39.83 3.26 19.30
C VAL A 267 -40.96 2.42 18.71
N ASP A 268 -42.22 2.84 18.90
CA ASP A 268 -43.39 2.06 18.46
C ASP A 268 -43.47 1.97 16.92
N ILE A 269 -43.04 3.02 16.22
CA ILE A 269 -42.99 3.03 14.76
C ILE A 269 -41.88 2.11 14.26
N VAL A 270 -40.70 2.16 14.88
CA VAL A 270 -39.59 1.26 14.54
C VAL A 270 -40.02 -0.19 14.72
N ARG A 271 -40.70 -0.51 15.83
CA ARG A 271 -41.28 -1.83 16.08
C ARG A 271 -42.27 -2.23 14.99
N ALA A 272 -43.26 -1.40 14.71
CA ALA A 272 -44.29 -1.67 13.69
C ALA A 272 -43.70 -1.88 12.29
N LEU A 273 -42.65 -1.14 11.92
CA LEU A 273 -41.98 -1.28 10.63
C LEU A 273 -41.18 -2.58 10.54
N LEU A 274 -40.48 -2.98 11.62
CA LEU A 274 -39.70 -4.22 11.68
C LEU A 274 -40.57 -5.47 11.77
N GLU A 275 -41.74 -5.39 12.43
CA GLU A 275 -42.74 -6.46 12.45
C GLU A 275 -43.30 -6.76 11.06
N LYS A 276 -43.38 -5.74 10.18
CA LYS A 276 -43.83 -5.91 8.79
C LYS A 276 -42.72 -6.42 7.86
N ASP A 277 -41.50 -5.91 8.01
CA ASP A 277 -40.33 -6.36 7.24
C ASP A 277 -39.06 -6.27 8.09
N SER A 278 -38.57 -7.42 8.57
CA SER A 278 -37.33 -7.50 9.34
C SER A 278 -36.08 -7.18 8.51
N GLN A 279 -36.11 -7.39 7.19
CA GLN A 279 -34.98 -7.08 6.30
C GLN A 279 -34.79 -5.58 6.10
N LEU A 280 -35.77 -4.76 6.51
CA LEU A 280 -35.71 -3.30 6.44
C LEU A 280 -34.53 -2.72 7.24
N ALA A 281 -34.10 -3.39 8.31
CA ALA A 281 -32.96 -2.99 9.13
C ALA A 281 -31.62 -2.99 8.37
N ARG A 282 -31.45 -3.88 7.39
CA ARG A 282 -30.24 -4.02 6.56
C ARG A 282 -30.17 -3.02 5.41
N ARG A 283 -31.30 -2.42 5.01
CA ARG A 283 -31.34 -1.48 3.88
C ARG A 283 -30.53 -0.22 4.21
N THR A 284 -29.78 0.27 3.23
CA THR A 284 -28.90 1.43 3.40
C THR A 284 -29.35 2.63 2.57
N ASP A 285 -29.11 3.84 3.08
CA ASP A 285 -29.30 5.08 2.32
C ASP A 285 -28.20 5.32 1.27
N LYS A 286 -28.26 6.44 0.53
CA LYS A 286 -27.24 6.80 -0.46
C LYS A 286 -25.84 7.03 0.14
N LYS A 287 -25.71 7.20 1.46
CA LYS A 287 -24.43 7.30 2.19
C LYS A 287 -23.98 5.95 2.75
N GLY A 288 -24.68 4.86 2.45
CA GLY A 288 -24.40 3.53 2.99
C GLY A 288 -24.82 3.37 4.45
N GLN A 289 -25.63 4.28 4.99
CA GLN A 289 -26.03 4.24 6.40
C GLN A 289 -27.29 3.40 6.56
N THR A 290 -27.28 2.47 7.50
CA THR A 290 -28.45 1.70 7.94
C THR A 290 -29.31 2.49 8.93
N ALA A 291 -30.47 1.93 9.32
CA ALA A 291 -31.30 2.47 10.39
C ALA A 291 -30.55 2.57 11.73
N LEU A 292 -29.64 1.63 12.04
CA LEU A 292 -28.81 1.69 13.25
C LEU A 292 -27.90 2.93 13.25
N HIS A 293 -27.25 3.24 12.12
CA HIS A 293 -26.45 4.47 12.00
C HIS A 293 -27.28 5.75 12.20
N MET A 294 -28.58 5.71 11.92
CA MET A 294 -29.49 6.84 12.18
C MET A 294 -29.91 6.89 13.65
N ALA A 295 -30.21 5.74 14.27
CA ALA A 295 -30.54 5.62 15.68
C ALA A 295 -29.45 6.17 16.58
N VAL A 296 -28.19 5.79 16.34
CA VAL A 296 -27.03 6.27 17.13
C VAL A 296 -26.73 7.77 16.94
N LYS A 297 -27.24 8.39 15.86
CA LYS A 297 -27.20 9.87 15.70
C LYS A 297 -28.31 10.56 16.47
N GLY A 298 -29.38 9.83 16.78
CA GLY A 298 -30.49 10.27 17.64
C GLY A 298 -30.10 10.24 19.10
N VAL A 299 -31.09 10.02 19.97
CA VAL A 299 -30.93 9.98 21.43
C VAL A 299 -31.42 8.65 22.03
N SER A 300 -32.38 7.96 21.39
CA SER A 300 -33.05 6.81 21.99
C SER A 300 -32.20 5.53 21.93
N SER A 301 -31.77 5.06 23.11
CA SER A 301 -31.12 3.76 23.30
C SER A 301 -32.07 2.58 23.05
N GLU A 302 -33.37 2.77 23.31
CA GLU A 302 -34.39 1.73 23.08
C GLU A 302 -34.54 1.38 21.60
N VAL A 303 -34.47 2.36 20.71
CA VAL A 303 -34.47 2.10 19.26
C VAL A 303 -33.23 1.29 18.84
N VAL A 304 -32.08 1.56 19.46
CA VAL A 304 -30.84 0.82 19.19
C VAL A 304 -31.02 -0.64 19.62
N LYS A 305 -31.58 -0.89 20.82
CA LYS A 305 -31.91 -2.23 21.30
C LYS A 305 -32.84 -2.97 20.35
N LEU A 306 -33.94 -2.34 19.94
CA LEU A 306 -34.89 -2.96 19.02
C LEU A 306 -34.27 -3.34 17.67
N LEU A 307 -33.42 -2.46 17.11
CA LEU A 307 -32.74 -2.74 15.85
C LEU A 307 -31.73 -3.88 15.99
N LEU A 308 -31.00 -3.94 17.10
CA LEU A 308 -30.04 -5.02 17.38
C LEU A 308 -30.74 -6.35 17.70
N GLN A 309 -31.89 -6.31 18.38
CA GLN A 309 -32.72 -7.50 18.62
C GLN A 309 -33.31 -8.07 17.33
N ALA A 310 -33.71 -7.19 16.39
CA ALA A 310 -34.19 -7.62 15.09
C ALA A 310 -33.07 -8.24 14.25
N ASP A 311 -31.86 -7.67 14.31
CA ASP A 311 -30.71 -8.17 13.57
C ASP A 311 -29.37 -7.69 14.16
N PRO A 312 -28.68 -8.52 14.96
CA PRO A 312 -27.41 -8.13 15.59
C PRO A 312 -26.32 -7.81 14.58
N ALA A 313 -26.32 -8.47 13.41
CA ALA A 313 -25.25 -8.35 12.42
C ALA A 313 -25.12 -6.94 11.81
N ILE A 314 -26.17 -6.11 11.92
CA ILE A 314 -26.13 -4.72 11.41
C ILE A 314 -25.12 -3.85 12.16
N VAL A 315 -24.67 -4.26 13.36
CA VAL A 315 -23.66 -3.54 14.15
C VAL A 315 -22.31 -3.46 13.43
N MET A 316 -22.01 -4.45 12.60
CA MET A 316 -20.77 -4.56 11.83
C MET A 316 -20.80 -3.93 10.46
N LEU A 317 -21.97 -3.49 9.98
CA LEU A 317 -22.07 -2.85 8.68
C LEU A 317 -21.44 -1.45 8.72
N PRO A 318 -20.44 -1.16 7.89
CA PRO A 318 -19.88 0.17 7.79
C PRO A 318 -20.66 1.04 6.79
N ASP A 319 -20.70 2.35 7.02
CA ASP A 319 -21.15 3.30 6.01
C ASP A 319 -20.10 3.54 4.90
N LYS A 320 -20.42 4.37 3.89
CA LYS A 320 -19.48 4.67 2.78
C LYS A 320 -18.15 5.29 3.23
N PHE A 321 -18.07 5.81 4.45
CA PHE A 321 -16.88 6.38 5.05
C PHE A 321 -16.14 5.37 5.95
N GLY A 322 -16.61 4.12 6.02
CA GLY A 322 -16.05 3.08 6.88
C GLY A 322 -16.46 3.20 8.35
N ASN A 323 -17.42 4.06 8.69
CA ASN A 323 -17.85 4.19 10.09
C ASN A 323 -18.89 3.11 10.40
N THR A 324 -18.63 2.31 11.42
CA THR A 324 -19.65 1.47 12.08
C THR A 324 -20.53 2.33 13.02
N ALA A 325 -21.61 1.73 13.53
CA ALA A 325 -22.47 2.37 14.53
C ALA A 325 -21.69 2.87 15.76
N LEU A 326 -20.69 2.11 16.22
CA LEU A 326 -19.83 2.44 17.36
C LEU A 326 -19.02 3.73 17.13
N HIS A 327 -18.46 3.92 15.92
CA HIS A 327 -17.72 5.13 15.57
C HIS A 327 -18.62 6.38 15.61
N ILE A 328 -19.86 6.26 15.12
CA ILE A 328 -20.81 7.38 15.08
C ILE A 328 -21.33 7.69 16.49
N ALA A 329 -21.68 6.67 17.29
CA ALA A 329 -22.13 6.83 18.67
C ALA A 329 -21.06 7.53 19.53
N THR A 330 -19.79 7.11 19.40
CA THR A 330 -18.65 7.72 20.07
C THR A 330 -18.48 9.19 19.66
N ARG A 331 -18.52 9.48 18.35
CA ARG A 331 -18.42 10.86 17.82
C ARG A 331 -19.55 11.77 18.31
N LYS A 332 -20.73 11.21 18.58
CA LYS A 332 -21.91 11.92 19.08
C LYS A 332 -22.01 11.97 20.60
N LYS A 333 -21.02 11.46 21.33
CA LYS A 333 -20.97 11.44 22.79
C LYS A 333 -22.18 10.73 23.42
N ARG A 334 -22.58 9.59 22.85
CA ARG A 334 -23.73 8.81 23.35
C ARG A 334 -23.27 7.65 24.23
N SER A 335 -22.89 7.93 25.48
CA SER A 335 -22.33 6.94 26.42
C SER A 335 -23.20 5.70 26.59
N GLU A 336 -24.51 5.88 26.84
CA GLU A 336 -25.46 4.77 26.97
C GLU A 336 -25.51 3.90 25.72
N VAL A 337 -25.62 4.51 24.53
CA VAL A 337 -25.66 3.78 23.25
C VAL A 337 -24.35 3.06 22.97
N VAL A 338 -23.20 3.65 23.34
CA VAL A 338 -21.90 2.99 23.20
C VAL A 338 -21.83 1.77 24.12
N HIS A 339 -22.32 1.86 25.35
CA HIS A 339 -22.38 0.73 26.26
C HIS A 339 -23.24 -0.42 25.70
N GLU A 340 -24.44 -0.10 25.19
CA GLU A 340 -25.34 -1.07 24.56
C GLU A 340 -24.72 -1.74 23.31
N LEU A 341 -23.95 -0.99 22.50
CA LEU A 341 -23.26 -1.56 21.33
C LEU A 341 -22.10 -2.48 21.74
N LEU A 342 -21.38 -2.17 22.82
CA LEU A 342 -20.26 -2.97 23.32
C LEU A 342 -20.71 -4.25 24.03
N LEU A 343 -21.95 -4.30 24.53
CA LEU A 343 -22.55 -5.50 25.11
C LEU A 343 -22.86 -6.59 24.07
N ILE A 344 -22.87 -6.27 22.78
CA ILE A 344 -23.08 -7.25 21.71
C ILE A 344 -21.75 -7.96 21.41
N ASP A 345 -21.72 -9.28 21.62
CA ASP A 345 -20.52 -10.12 21.43
C ASP A 345 -19.89 -10.00 20.04
N ASP A 346 -20.72 -9.82 19.00
CA ASP A 346 -20.27 -9.70 17.61
C ASP A 346 -19.68 -8.30 17.27
N THR A 347 -19.63 -7.37 18.22
CA THR A 347 -19.11 -6.02 17.97
C THR A 347 -17.58 -6.01 17.86
N ASN A 348 -17.08 -5.81 16.64
CA ASN A 348 -15.68 -5.45 16.41
C ASN A 348 -15.38 -4.02 16.92
N VAL A 349 -14.93 -3.95 18.17
CA VAL A 349 -14.52 -2.71 18.87
C VAL A 349 -13.38 -1.98 18.14
N ASN A 350 -12.50 -2.75 17.49
CA ASN A 350 -11.28 -2.26 16.83
C ASN A 350 -11.43 -2.12 15.31
N ALA A 351 -12.66 -2.03 14.81
CA ALA A 351 -12.92 -1.73 13.41
C ALA A 351 -12.27 -0.40 13.01
N LEU A 352 -11.70 -0.34 11.80
CA LEU A 352 -11.04 0.85 11.28
C LEU A 352 -11.94 1.59 10.29
N THR A 353 -12.05 2.90 10.46
CA THR A 353 -12.65 3.79 9.46
C THR A 353 -11.75 3.93 8.22
N ARG A 354 -12.25 4.57 7.14
CA ARG A 354 -11.40 4.88 5.98
C ARG A 354 -10.22 5.81 6.33
N GLU A 355 -10.36 6.62 7.37
CA GLU A 355 -9.28 7.45 7.92
C GLU A 355 -8.31 6.69 8.83
N HIS A 356 -8.44 5.35 8.92
CA HIS A 356 -7.60 4.50 9.77
C HIS A 356 -7.68 4.90 11.25
N LYS A 357 -8.87 5.29 11.71
CA LYS A 357 -9.18 5.58 13.12
C LYS A 357 -10.11 4.51 13.68
N THR A 358 -9.83 4.09 14.90
CA THR A 358 -10.72 3.26 15.73
C THR A 358 -11.73 4.12 16.48
N ALA A 359 -12.69 3.48 17.17
CA ALA A 359 -13.58 4.20 18.08
C ALA A 359 -12.81 4.91 19.22
N LEU A 360 -11.72 4.31 19.73
CA LEU A 360 -10.89 4.91 20.76
C LEU A 360 -10.18 6.18 20.26
N ASP A 361 -9.61 6.15 19.05
CA ASP A 361 -8.98 7.33 18.45
C ASP A 361 -9.98 8.50 18.27
N ILE A 362 -11.24 8.17 17.93
CA ILE A 362 -12.32 9.17 17.86
C ILE A 362 -12.62 9.74 19.26
N ALA A 363 -12.70 8.88 20.28
CA ALA A 363 -12.95 9.32 21.66
C ALA A 363 -11.84 10.24 22.19
N GLU A 364 -10.58 9.94 21.86
CA GLU A 364 -9.42 10.78 22.21
C GLU A 364 -9.46 12.17 21.59
N GLY A 365 -9.96 12.29 20.37
CA GLY A 365 -10.12 13.56 19.66
C GLY A 365 -11.29 14.44 20.13
N LEU A 366 -12.14 13.96 21.06
CA LEU A 366 -13.26 14.75 21.59
C LEU A 366 -12.79 15.76 22.64
N PRO A 367 -13.47 16.92 22.78
CA PRO A 367 -13.15 17.87 23.83
C PRO A 367 -13.42 17.26 25.20
N MET A 368 -12.50 17.51 26.14
CA MET A 368 -12.50 16.93 27.49
C MET A 368 -13.80 17.26 28.22
N SER A 369 -14.62 16.22 28.42
CA SER A 369 -15.84 16.21 29.22
C SER A 369 -15.93 14.89 30.00
N GLU A 370 -16.66 14.88 31.10
CA GLU A 370 -16.92 13.67 31.92
C GLU A 370 -17.43 12.50 31.06
N GLU A 371 -18.39 12.78 30.18
CA GLU A 371 -18.90 11.82 29.19
C GLU A 371 -17.80 11.25 28.27
N SER A 372 -16.82 12.08 27.87
CA SER A 372 -15.75 11.63 26.97
C SER A 372 -14.73 10.74 27.70
N THR A 373 -14.51 10.97 29.00
CA THR A 373 -13.66 10.13 29.83
C THR A 373 -14.32 8.79 30.12
N GLU A 374 -15.61 8.80 30.44
CA GLU A 374 -16.41 7.57 30.62
C GLU A 374 -16.46 6.73 29.33
N LEU A 375 -16.60 7.39 28.18
CA LEU A 375 -16.56 6.72 26.87
C LEU A 375 -15.22 6.06 26.61
N LYS A 376 -14.10 6.75 26.87
CA LYS A 376 -12.75 6.18 26.74
C LYS A 376 -12.58 4.98 27.65
N GLU A 377 -12.96 5.12 28.92
CA GLU A 377 -12.83 4.05 29.90
C GLU A 377 -13.68 2.84 29.53
N SER A 378 -14.91 3.07 29.07
CA SER A 378 -15.80 2.01 28.57
C SER A 378 -15.18 1.29 27.37
N LEU A 379 -14.69 2.03 26.37
CA LEU A 379 -14.03 1.44 25.19
C LEU A 379 -12.81 0.61 25.60
N MET A 380 -11.95 1.13 26.49
CA MET A 380 -10.76 0.42 26.97
C MET A 380 -11.11 -0.86 27.74
N ARG A 381 -12.17 -0.85 28.56
CA ARG A 381 -12.64 -2.06 29.29
C ARG A 381 -13.05 -3.19 28.35
N TYR A 382 -13.58 -2.86 27.16
CA TYR A 382 -13.94 -3.84 26.12
C TYR A 382 -12.82 -4.08 25.09
N GLY A 383 -11.56 -3.74 25.43
CA GLY A 383 -10.39 -4.08 24.61
C GLY A 383 -10.22 -3.19 23.37
N ALA A 384 -10.73 -1.95 23.39
CA ALA A 384 -10.42 -0.98 22.35
C ALA A 384 -8.94 -0.59 22.41
N CYS A 385 -8.26 -0.65 21.26
CA CYS A 385 -6.87 -0.25 21.10
C CYS A 385 -6.79 0.92 20.10
N ARG A 386 -5.70 1.67 20.15
CA ARG A 386 -5.45 2.72 19.14
C ARG A 386 -5.13 2.10 17.78
N ALA A 387 -5.44 2.80 16.70
CA ALA A 387 -5.10 2.31 15.36
C ALA A 387 -3.61 2.02 15.17
N SER A 388 -2.74 2.80 15.83
CA SER A 388 -1.28 2.60 15.80
C SER A 388 -0.82 1.31 16.49
N GLU A 389 -1.58 0.83 17.47
CA GLU A 389 -1.22 -0.34 18.28
C GLU A 389 -1.69 -1.65 17.64
N LEU A 390 -2.70 -1.60 16.78
CA LEU A 390 -3.33 -2.79 16.19
C LEU A 390 -2.37 -3.64 15.33
N ASN A 391 -1.37 -3.02 14.67
CA ASN A 391 -0.42 -3.68 13.77
C ASN A 391 1.06 -3.53 14.18
N GLN A 392 1.32 -2.90 15.33
CA GLN A 392 2.68 -2.61 15.79
C GLN A 392 3.66 -3.80 15.72
N PRO A 393 3.34 -5.01 16.20
CA PRO A 393 4.30 -6.12 16.15
C PRO A 393 4.63 -6.56 14.72
N ARG A 394 3.68 -6.45 13.78
CA ARG A 394 3.91 -6.81 12.37
C ARG A 394 4.76 -5.77 11.66
N ASP A 395 4.54 -4.49 11.95
CA ASP A 395 5.32 -3.40 11.35
C ASP A 395 6.74 -3.34 11.91
N GLU A 396 6.93 -3.59 13.21
CA GLU A 396 8.24 -3.75 13.84
C GLU A 396 9.00 -4.93 13.24
N LEU A 397 8.34 -6.08 13.05
CA LEU A 397 8.93 -7.23 12.37
C LEU A 397 9.32 -6.90 10.92
N ARG A 398 8.47 -6.20 10.16
CA ARG A 398 8.78 -5.81 8.78
C ARG A 398 9.98 -4.87 8.71
N LYS A 399 10.15 -4.00 9.71
CA LYS A 399 11.29 -3.09 9.85
C LYS A 399 12.57 -3.85 10.18
N THR A 400 12.54 -4.79 11.11
CA THR A 400 13.72 -5.62 11.44
C THR A 400 14.15 -6.49 10.27
N VAL A 401 13.19 -7.08 9.54
CA VAL A 401 13.48 -7.87 8.33
C VAL A 401 14.13 -7.02 7.23
N THR A 402 13.67 -5.78 7.02
CA THR A 402 14.29 -4.88 6.03
C THR A 402 15.69 -4.43 6.47
N GLU A 403 15.91 -4.20 7.76
CA GLU A 403 17.23 -3.88 8.31
C GLU A 403 18.22 -5.03 8.16
N ILE A 404 17.82 -6.27 8.49
CA ILE A 404 18.64 -7.46 8.30
C ILE A 404 19.01 -7.62 6.82
N LYS A 405 18.03 -7.50 5.91
CA LYS A 405 18.28 -7.58 4.47
C LYS A 405 19.32 -6.57 4.01
N LYS A 406 19.23 -5.32 4.48
CA LYS A 406 20.18 -4.25 4.14
C LYS A 406 21.58 -4.55 4.69
N ASN A 407 21.67 -5.01 5.94
CA ASN A 407 22.93 -5.34 6.59
C ASN A 407 23.63 -6.50 5.89
N VAL A 408 22.90 -7.58 5.57
CA VAL A 408 23.44 -8.73 4.82
C VAL A 408 23.94 -8.30 3.44
N HIS A 409 23.18 -7.45 2.74
CA HIS A 409 23.61 -6.94 1.43
C HIS A 409 24.93 -6.16 1.52
N SER A 410 25.05 -5.27 2.52
CA SER A 410 26.26 -4.48 2.75
C SER A 410 27.46 -5.35 3.12
N GLN A 411 27.27 -6.35 4.00
CA GLN A 411 28.33 -7.31 4.35
C GLN A 411 28.81 -8.10 3.15
N LEU A 412 27.87 -8.56 2.30
CA LEU A 412 28.19 -9.33 1.10
C LEU A 412 28.90 -8.48 0.04
N GLU A 413 28.54 -7.20 -0.07
CA GLU A 413 29.25 -6.25 -0.93
C GLU A 413 30.67 -5.97 -0.42
N GLN A 414 30.85 -5.78 0.89
CA GLN A 414 32.15 -5.60 1.52
C GLN A 414 33.04 -6.84 1.32
N ALA A 415 32.50 -8.05 1.54
CA ALA A 415 33.21 -9.30 1.30
C ALA A 415 33.65 -9.45 -0.17
N ARG A 416 32.79 -9.08 -1.13
CA ARG A 416 33.15 -9.04 -2.56
C ARG A 416 34.29 -8.07 -2.86
N ARG A 417 34.28 -6.86 -2.28
CA ARG A 417 35.35 -5.88 -2.45
C ARG A 417 36.67 -6.39 -1.86
N THR A 418 36.64 -6.96 -0.66
CA THR A 418 37.83 -7.57 -0.03
C THR A 418 38.39 -8.71 -0.87
N ASN A 419 37.53 -9.60 -1.40
CA ASN A 419 37.96 -10.67 -2.29
C ASN A 419 38.63 -10.14 -3.56
N LYS A 420 38.07 -9.11 -4.21
CA LYS A 420 38.72 -8.47 -5.38
C LYS A 420 40.09 -7.92 -5.01
N ASN A 421 40.21 -7.19 -3.91
CA ASN A 421 41.49 -6.63 -3.46
C ASN A 421 42.52 -7.73 -3.15
N MET A 422 42.10 -8.79 -2.45
CA MET A 422 42.96 -9.93 -2.13
C MET A 422 43.45 -10.65 -3.39
N THR A 423 42.59 -10.83 -4.40
CA THR A 423 43.03 -11.39 -5.69
C THR A 423 44.01 -10.49 -6.43
N GLY A 424 43.88 -9.17 -6.31
CA GLY A 424 44.86 -8.20 -6.84
C GLY A 424 46.22 -8.34 -6.16
N ILE A 425 46.23 -8.35 -4.82
CA ILE A 425 47.44 -8.55 -4.02
C ILE A 425 48.12 -9.89 -4.33
N ALA A 426 47.35 -10.97 -4.48
CA ALA A 426 47.89 -12.28 -4.82
C ALA A 426 48.62 -12.28 -6.18
N LYS A 427 48.03 -11.63 -7.19
CA LYS A 427 48.67 -11.48 -8.52
C LYS A 427 49.96 -10.67 -8.46
N GLU A 428 49.96 -9.58 -7.67
CA GLU A 428 51.15 -8.74 -7.49
C GLU A 428 52.26 -9.49 -6.75
N LEU A 429 51.91 -10.27 -5.72
CA LEU A 429 52.87 -11.09 -4.98
C LEU A 429 53.50 -12.19 -5.87
N ASP A 430 52.71 -12.83 -6.72
CA ASP A 430 53.21 -13.82 -7.68
C ASP A 430 54.13 -13.16 -8.73
N LYS A 431 53.80 -11.95 -9.18
CA LYS A 431 54.67 -11.15 -10.06
C LYS A 431 56.01 -10.85 -9.38
N LEU A 432 56.01 -10.35 -8.15
CA LEU A 432 57.22 -10.05 -7.37
C LEU A 432 58.07 -11.30 -7.12
N HIS A 433 57.44 -12.43 -6.77
CA HIS A 433 58.16 -13.69 -6.61
C HIS A 433 58.84 -14.15 -7.91
N ARG A 434 58.16 -14.00 -9.07
CA ARG A 434 58.73 -14.35 -10.37
C ARG A 434 59.91 -13.44 -10.73
N GLU A 435 59.78 -12.14 -10.51
CA GLU A 435 60.87 -11.17 -10.72
C GLU A 435 62.08 -11.45 -9.81
N GLY A 436 61.85 -11.74 -8.52
CA GLY A 436 62.92 -12.07 -7.58
C GLY A 436 63.70 -13.33 -7.96
N VAL A 437 63.01 -14.37 -8.44
CA VAL A 437 63.65 -15.62 -8.92
C VAL A 437 64.51 -15.37 -10.15
N ASN A 438 64.03 -14.58 -11.12
CA ASN A 438 64.78 -14.23 -12.33
C ASN A 438 66.07 -13.46 -11.99
N THR A 439 66.00 -12.48 -11.10
CA THR A 439 67.16 -11.67 -10.71
C THR A 439 68.24 -12.51 -10.01
N ALA A 440 67.84 -13.39 -9.08
CA ALA A 440 68.77 -14.28 -8.38
C ALA A 440 69.45 -15.28 -9.34
N THR A 441 68.71 -15.72 -10.36
CA THR A 441 69.21 -16.68 -11.34
C THR A 441 70.25 -16.04 -12.28
N ASN A 442 69.98 -14.82 -12.75
CA ASN A 442 70.91 -14.05 -13.58
C ASN A 442 72.23 -13.79 -12.83
N SER A 443 72.18 -13.44 -11.54
CA SER A 443 73.40 -13.19 -10.76
C SER A 443 74.25 -14.45 -10.54
N VAL A 444 73.63 -15.60 -10.27
CA VAL A 444 74.34 -16.89 -10.13
C VAL A 444 75.03 -17.30 -11.42
N THR A 445 74.41 -17.04 -12.57
CA THR A 445 74.99 -17.36 -13.89
C THR A 445 76.29 -16.62 -14.14
N ILE A 446 76.33 -15.33 -13.79
CA ILE A 446 77.54 -14.50 -13.91
C ILE A 446 78.66 -15.07 -13.04
N VAL A 447 78.36 -15.42 -11.79
CA VAL A 447 79.35 -16.00 -10.86
C VAL A 447 79.86 -17.36 -11.35
N ALA A 448 78.97 -18.23 -11.85
CA ALA A 448 79.37 -19.52 -12.41
C ALA A 448 80.28 -19.36 -13.64
N SER A 449 79.97 -18.41 -14.52
CA SER A 449 80.82 -18.09 -15.67
C SER A 449 82.22 -17.62 -15.23
N LEU A 450 82.31 -16.76 -14.21
CA LEU A 450 83.59 -16.32 -13.64
C LEU A 450 84.41 -17.48 -13.06
N PHE A 451 83.78 -18.44 -12.38
CA PHE A 451 84.50 -19.63 -11.91
C PHE A 451 85.01 -20.50 -13.05
N ALA A 452 84.20 -20.70 -14.09
CA ALA A 452 84.60 -21.47 -15.26
C ALA A 452 85.80 -20.82 -15.97
N THR A 453 85.81 -19.50 -16.14
CA THR A 453 86.92 -18.79 -16.80
C THR A 453 88.21 -18.88 -15.98
N VAL A 454 88.13 -18.69 -14.66
CA VAL A 454 89.30 -18.82 -13.77
C VAL A 454 89.84 -20.25 -13.77
N ALA A 455 88.97 -21.26 -13.65
CA ALA A 455 89.38 -22.66 -13.66
C ALA A 455 89.99 -23.05 -15.02
N PHE A 456 89.40 -22.60 -16.13
CA PHE A 456 89.93 -22.85 -17.47
C PHE A 456 91.32 -22.24 -17.66
N ALA A 457 91.50 -20.96 -17.28
CA ALA A 457 92.80 -20.30 -17.35
C ALA A 457 93.85 -20.99 -16.46
N ALA A 458 93.45 -21.48 -15.29
CA ALA A 458 94.34 -22.18 -14.37
C ALA A 458 94.92 -23.48 -14.95
N ILE A 459 94.19 -24.21 -15.81
CA ILE A 459 94.70 -25.45 -16.44
C ILE A 459 95.92 -25.18 -17.32
N PHE A 460 95.90 -24.07 -18.07
CA PHE A 460 96.93 -23.76 -19.06
C PHE A 460 98.09 -22.91 -18.50
N THR A 461 97.96 -22.38 -17.29
CA THR A 461 98.96 -21.48 -16.67
C THR A 461 99.87 -22.18 -15.67
N VAL A 462 99.80 -23.50 -15.58
CA VAL A 462 100.72 -24.27 -14.74
C VAL A 462 102.13 -24.20 -15.35
N PRO A 463 103.19 -23.98 -14.54
CA PRO A 463 104.56 -23.97 -15.04
C PRO A 463 104.91 -25.26 -15.81
N GLY A 464 105.22 -25.08 -17.10
CA GLY A 464 105.74 -26.11 -18.00
C GLY A 464 107.20 -26.47 -17.69
N GLY A 465 107.67 -27.59 -18.23
CA GLY A 465 109.07 -28.00 -18.11
C GLY A 465 109.94 -27.53 -19.26
N ASP A 466 111.23 -27.36 -18.96
CA ASP A 466 112.24 -26.94 -19.93
C ASP A 466 112.70 -28.10 -20.85
N GLU A 467 112.18 -29.30 -20.62
CA GLU A 467 112.37 -30.46 -21.48
C GLU A 467 111.12 -30.63 -22.36
N ASP A 468 111.26 -30.55 -23.69
CA ASP A 468 110.23 -30.64 -24.75
C ASP A 468 109.37 -31.94 -24.76
N SER A 469 109.28 -32.64 -23.64
CA SER A 469 108.55 -33.89 -23.39
C SER A 469 107.02 -33.76 -23.32
N GLY A 470 106.48 -32.53 -23.27
CA GLY A 470 105.04 -32.28 -23.15
C GLY A 470 104.41 -32.58 -21.78
N TYR A 471 105.21 -32.95 -20.77
CA TYR A 471 104.74 -33.19 -19.40
C TYR A 471 105.05 -32.01 -18.46
N ALA A 472 104.10 -31.62 -17.60
CA ALA A 472 104.36 -30.62 -16.57
C ALA A 472 105.38 -31.14 -15.54
N VAL A 473 106.38 -30.33 -15.15
CA VAL A 473 107.40 -30.68 -14.14
C VAL A 473 106.77 -31.07 -12.80
N ALA A 474 105.58 -30.55 -12.51
CA ALA A 474 104.85 -30.83 -11.29
C ALA A 474 104.01 -32.12 -11.34
N SER A 475 103.94 -32.83 -12.48
CA SER A 475 103.05 -33.98 -12.73
C SER A 475 103.14 -35.08 -11.66
N ASN A 476 104.34 -35.37 -11.16
CA ASN A 476 104.57 -36.39 -10.14
C ASN A 476 104.25 -35.93 -8.71
N THR A 477 103.98 -34.64 -8.48
CA THR A 477 103.66 -34.13 -7.14
C THR A 477 102.20 -34.42 -6.77
N PRO A 478 101.91 -34.82 -5.51
CA PRO A 478 100.54 -35.04 -5.07
C PRO A 478 99.70 -33.74 -5.15
N ALA A 479 100.32 -32.58 -4.91
CA ALA A 479 99.67 -31.28 -5.05
C ALA A 479 99.21 -30.99 -6.48
N PHE A 480 99.98 -31.38 -7.50
CA PHE A 480 99.52 -31.20 -8.88
C PHE A 480 98.37 -32.14 -9.25
N LYS A 481 98.40 -33.40 -8.79
CA LYS A 481 97.29 -34.34 -9.01
C LYS A 481 95.99 -33.81 -8.36
N ILE A 482 96.06 -33.34 -7.12
CA ILE A 482 94.92 -32.73 -6.42
C ILE A 482 94.44 -31.48 -7.16
N PHE A 483 95.36 -30.61 -7.60
CA PHE A 483 95.02 -29.43 -8.40
C PHE A 483 94.26 -29.81 -9.68
N TYR A 484 94.80 -30.73 -10.48
CA TYR A 484 94.20 -31.12 -11.75
C TYR A 484 92.77 -31.66 -11.58
N PHE A 485 92.57 -32.59 -10.64
CA PHE A 485 91.24 -33.17 -10.38
C PHE A 485 90.25 -32.14 -9.85
N THR A 486 90.66 -31.32 -8.87
CA THR A 486 89.77 -30.34 -8.24
C THR A 486 89.45 -29.18 -9.17
N ASN A 487 90.41 -28.77 -10.00
CA ASN A 487 90.20 -27.72 -10.99
C ASN A 487 89.30 -28.19 -12.15
N ALA A 488 89.44 -29.44 -12.61
CA ALA A 488 88.51 -30.04 -13.56
C ALA A 488 87.09 -30.12 -12.99
N LEU A 489 86.94 -30.59 -11.74
CA LEU A 489 85.64 -30.61 -11.04
C LEU A 489 85.03 -29.20 -10.92
N ALA A 490 85.83 -28.18 -10.59
CA ALA A 490 85.37 -26.79 -10.53
C ALA A 490 84.86 -26.30 -11.91
N LEU A 491 85.63 -26.55 -12.98
CA LEU A 491 85.26 -26.16 -14.34
C LEU A 491 83.96 -26.83 -14.79
N PHE A 492 83.86 -28.15 -14.67
CA PHE A 492 82.68 -28.89 -15.13
C PHE A 492 81.43 -28.58 -14.29
N THR A 493 81.55 -28.40 -12.98
CA THR A 493 80.42 -27.99 -12.13
C THR A 493 79.94 -26.58 -12.44
N ALA A 494 80.86 -25.64 -12.72
CA ALA A 494 80.53 -24.28 -13.13
C ALA A 494 79.85 -24.22 -14.52
N LEU A 495 80.36 -24.98 -15.50
CA LEU A 495 79.73 -25.07 -16.83
C LEU A 495 78.37 -25.76 -16.77
N ALA A 496 78.21 -26.82 -15.97
CA ALA A 496 76.92 -27.49 -15.78
C ALA A 496 75.86 -26.52 -15.25
N VAL A 497 76.20 -25.62 -14.33
CA VAL A 497 75.29 -24.57 -13.85
C VAL A 497 74.81 -23.67 -15.01
N VAL A 498 75.73 -23.24 -15.88
CA VAL A 498 75.39 -22.40 -17.04
C VAL A 498 74.51 -23.14 -18.05
N VAL A 499 74.80 -24.40 -18.34
CA VAL A 499 74.01 -25.23 -19.27
C VAL A 499 72.61 -25.51 -18.74
N VAL A 500 72.49 -25.88 -17.45
CA VAL A 500 71.18 -26.05 -16.79
C VAL A 500 70.38 -24.76 -16.86
N GLN A 501 71.05 -23.61 -16.76
CA GLN A 501 70.38 -22.33 -16.82
C GLN A 501 69.83 -21.97 -18.21
N ILE A 502 70.54 -22.34 -19.28
CA ILE A 502 70.09 -22.11 -20.66
C ILE A 502 68.95 -23.07 -21.04
N THR A 503 68.98 -24.30 -20.53
CA THR A 503 68.01 -25.35 -20.89
C THR A 503 66.67 -25.25 -20.16
N VAL A 504 66.61 -24.57 -19.01
CA VAL A 504 65.37 -24.45 -18.23
C VAL A 504 64.49 -23.34 -18.81
N VAL A 505 63.46 -23.76 -19.55
CA VAL A 505 62.42 -22.88 -20.11
C VAL A 505 61.64 -22.20 -18.97
N ARG A 506 61.56 -20.86 -19.02
CA ARG A 506 60.93 -19.99 -18.00
C ARG A 506 59.39 -20.05 -18.03
N GLY A 507 58.81 -21.19 -17.68
CA GLY A 507 57.35 -21.43 -17.74
C GLY A 507 56.67 -21.75 -16.41
N GLU A 508 57.29 -22.56 -15.54
CA GLU A 508 56.64 -23.10 -14.33
C GLU A 508 57.38 -22.74 -13.04
N THR A 509 56.74 -21.97 -12.14
CA THR A 509 57.40 -21.41 -10.95
C THR A 509 57.77 -22.45 -9.87
N LYS A 510 57.08 -23.60 -9.80
CA LYS A 510 57.32 -24.63 -8.77
C LYS A 510 58.50 -25.54 -9.11
N THR A 511 58.66 -25.86 -10.40
CA THR A 511 59.83 -26.58 -10.92
C THR A 511 61.03 -25.64 -10.96
N GLU A 512 60.84 -24.38 -11.35
CA GLU A 512 61.87 -23.33 -11.34
C GLU A 512 62.49 -23.09 -9.95
N LYS A 513 61.68 -22.99 -8.88
CA LYS A 513 62.21 -22.87 -7.50
C LYS A 513 63.09 -24.06 -7.08
N ARG A 514 62.73 -25.27 -7.52
CA ARG A 514 63.54 -26.48 -7.26
C ARG A 514 64.85 -26.44 -8.04
N VAL A 515 64.79 -26.03 -9.31
CA VAL A 515 65.97 -25.84 -10.15
C VAL A 515 66.92 -24.80 -9.56
N VAL A 516 66.44 -23.61 -9.17
CA VAL A 516 67.27 -22.57 -8.55
C VAL A 516 67.91 -23.05 -7.24
N SER A 517 67.19 -23.86 -6.45
CA SER A 517 67.78 -24.47 -5.26
C SER A 517 68.90 -25.47 -5.58
N VAL A 518 68.83 -26.18 -6.71
CA VAL A 518 69.87 -27.10 -7.15
C VAL A 518 71.06 -26.33 -7.71
N ILE A 519 70.82 -25.34 -8.57
CA ILE A 519 71.82 -24.43 -9.13
C ILE A 519 72.63 -23.76 -8.01
N ASN A 520 71.97 -23.21 -6.99
CA ASN A 520 72.68 -22.58 -5.88
C ASN A 520 73.59 -23.57 -5.15
N LYS A 521 73.15 -24.82 -4.93
CA LYS A 521 73.99 -25.87 -4.30
C LYS A 521 75.20 -26.23 -5.18
N LEU A 522 74.99 -26.40 -6.48
CA LEU A 522 76.06 -26.69 -7.44
C LEU A 522 77.06 -25.53 -7.53
N MET A 523 76.60 -24.28 -7.46
CA MET A 523 77.47 -23.10 -7.41
C MET A 523 78.38 -23.12 -6.18
N TRP A 524 77.85 -23.41 -4.98
CA TRP A 524 78.67 -23.53 -3.77
C TRP A 524 79.66 -24.69 -3.84
N LEU A 525 79.27 -25.80 -4.47
CA LEU A 525 80.17 -26.93 -4.71
C LEU A 525 81.33 -26.53 -5.64
N ALA A 526 81.06 -25.79 -6.72
CA ALA A 526 82.09 -25.25 -7.61
C ALA A 526 83.06 -24.34 -6.85
N ALA A 527 82.55 -23.46 -5.98
CA ALA A 527 83.37 -22.56 -5.17
C ALA A 527 84.34 -23.32 -4.23
N VAL A 528 83.89 -24.42 -3.61
CA VAL A 528 84.75 -25.29 -2.78
C VAL A 528 85.87 -25.90 -3.60
N PHE A 529 85.56 -26.43 -4.79
CA PHE A 529 86.56 -27.03 -5.67
C PHE A 529 87.56 -26.00 -6.19
N THR A 530 87.11 -24.80 -6.56
CA THR A 530 88.01 -23.70 -6.97
C THR A 530 88.96 -23.30 -5.85
N ASN A 531 88.49 -23.27 -4.59
CA ASN A 531 89.35 -22.96 -3.45
C ASN A 531 90.39 -24.06 -3.19
N LEU A 532 89.98 -25.33 -3.26
CA LEU A 532 90.90 -26.45 -3.12
C LEU A 532 91.94 -26.49 -4.25
N ALA A 533 91.51 -26.19 -5.48
CA ALA A 533 92.41 -26.03 -6.62
C ALA A 533 93.39 -24.87 -6.38
N PHE A 534 92.93 -23.71 -5.91
CA PHE A 534 93.79 -22.56 -5.61
C PHE A 534 94.83 -22.87 -4.52
N VAL A 535 94.42 -23.52 -3.43
CA VAL A 535 95.33 -23.98 -2.37
C VAL A 535 96.37 -24.93 -2.96
N SER A 536 95.94 -25.93 -3.72
CA SER A 536 96.83 -26.91 -4.33
C SER A 536 97.80 -26.27 -5.33
N ALA A 537 97.34 -25.32 -6.14
CA ALA A 537 98.16 -24.53 -7.05
C ALA A 537 99.23 -23.71 -6.30
N SER A 538 98.91 -23.15 -5.13
CA SER A 538 99.89 -22.40 -4.33
C SER A 538 101.06 -23.26 -3.85
N TYR A 539 100.82 -24.55 -3.53
CA TYR A 539 101.89 -25.50 -3.23
C TYR A 539 102.70 -25.91 -4.46
N VAL A 540 102.07 -25.98 -5.63
CA VAL A 540 102.75 -26.26 -6.91
C VAL A 540 103.68 -25.10 -7.31
N VAL A 541 103.20 -23.86 -7.25
CA VAL A 541 103.93 -22.67 -7.75
C VAL A 541 104.92 -22.13 -6.72
N ILE A 542 104.49 -21.88 -5.48
CA ILE A 542 105.29 -21.19 -4.45
C ILE A 542 105.96 -22.18 -3.50
N GLY A 543 105.30 -23.31 -3.23
CA GLY A 543 105.71 -24.29 -2.21
C GLY A 543 107.09 -24.93 -2.44
N ARG A 544 107.61 -24.90 -3.68
CA ARG A 544 108.98 -25.35 -3.99
C ARG A 544 110.06 -24.46 -3.35
N ARG A 545 109.84 -23.15 -3.31
CA ARG A 545 110.82 -22.17 -2.80
C ARG A 545 110.50 -21.73 -1.37
N ASN A 546 109.23 -21.42 -1.10
CA ASN A 546 108.77 -20.83 0.17
C ASN A 546 107.55 -21.59 0.71
N ARG A 547 107.78 -22.67 1.47
CA ARG A 547 106.68 -23.45 2.08
C ARG A 547 105.81 -22.63 3.02
N TRP A 548 106.40 -21.67 3.75
CA TRP A 548 105.66 -20.83 4.70
C TRP A 548 104.60 -19.97 4.00
N ALA A 549 104.89 -19.45 2.80
CA ALA A 549 103.92 -18.68 2.01
C ALA A 549 102.74 -19.53 1.54
N ALA A 550 102.96 -20.80 1.14
CA ALA A 550 101.89 -21.72 0.77
C ALA A 550 101.04 -22.17 1.97
N ILE A 551 101.65 -22.32 3.15
CA ILE A 551 100.91 -22.59 4.39
C ILE A 551 100.04 -21.38 4.75
N PHE A 552 100.58 -20.16 4.64
CA PHE A 552 99.84 -18.93 4.88
C PHE A 552 98.63 -18.78 3.95
N THR A 553 98.79 -19.00 2.63
CA THR A 553 97.67 -18.97 1.68
C THR A 553 96.61 -20.02 2.00
N THR A 554 97.01 -21.21 2.47
CA THR A 554 96.09 -22.27 2.91
C THR A 554 95.27 -21.86 4.13
N VAL A 555 95.91 -21.27 5.14
CA VAL A 555 95.23 -20.83 6.37
C VAL A 555 94.24 -19.71 6.06
N VAL A 556 94.65 -18.70 5.28
CA VAL A 556 93.78 -17.58 4.91
C VAL A 556 92.60 -18.04 4.05
N SER A 557 92.85 -18.85 3.01
CA SER A 557 91.78 -19.38 2.15
C SER A 557 90.82 -20.32 2.91
N GLY A 558 91.33 -21.12 3.83
CA GLY A 558 90.55 -22.00 4.70
C GLY A 558 89.65 -21.23 5.67
N ILE A 559 90.16 -20.17 6.32
CA ILE A 559 89.38 -19.32 7.23
C ILE A 559 88.26 -18.61 6.46
N ILE A 560 88.56 -18.02 5.30
CA ILE A 560 87.56 -17.31 4.49
C ILE A 560 86.48 -18.29 4.00
N MET A 561 86.87 -19.42 3.41
CA MET A 561 85.90 -20.38 2.88
C MET A 561 85.09 -21.06 4.00
N GLY A 562 85.74 -21.44 5.10
CA GLY A 562 85.09 -22.00 6.28
C GLY A 562 84.10 -21.02 6.90
N GLY A 563 84.47 -19.73 7.01
CA GLY A 563 83.60 -18.67 7.50
C GLY A 563 82.36 -18.47 6.61
N VAL A 564 82.54 -18.41 5.30
CA VAL A 564 81.44 -18.22 4.33
C VAL A 564 80.48 -19.42 4.32
N LEU A 565 81.00 -20.65 4.24
CA LEU A 565 80.16 -21.87 4.27
C LEU A 565 79.50 -22.07 5.64
N GLY A 566 80.20 -21.77 6.74
CA GLY A 566 79.67 -21.81 8.09
C GLY A 566 78.50 -20.85 8.28
N ALA A 567 78.66 -19.60 7.85
CA ALA A 567 77.57 -18.61 7.88
C ALA A 567 76.37 -19.06 7.04
N MET A 568 76.59 -19.56 5.82
CA MET A 568 75.53 -20.04 4.94
C MET A 568 74.74 -21.20 5.57
N THR A 569 75.44 -22.24 6.03
CA THR A 569 74.82 -23.42 6.64
C THR A 569 74.03 -23.04 7.89
N TYR A 570 74.55 -22.14 8.72
CA TYR A 570 73.84 -21.58 9.86
C TYR A 570 72.53 -20.88 9.43
N TYR A 571 72.58 -19.98 8.45
CA TYR A 571 71.38 -19.27 7.99
C TYR A 571 70.35 -20.19 7.33
N VAL A 572 70.77 -21.19 6.56
CA VAL A 572 69.85 -22.17 5.96
C VAL A 572 69.17 -23.03 7.02
N ILE A 573 69.91 -23.50 8.03
CA ILE A 573 69.34 -24.29 9.14
C ILE A 573 68.38 -23.42 9.96
N LYS A 574 68.77 -22.18 10.28
CA LYS A 574 67.93 -21.21 11.00
C LYS A 574 66.64 -20.91 10.23
N SER A 575 66.73 -20.69 8.92
CA SER A 575 65.58 -20.45 8.05
C SER A 575 64.63 -21.67 8.00
N LYS A 576 65.17 -22.88 7.80
CA LYS A 576 64.38 -24.12 7.84
C LYS A 576 63.73 -24.37 9.21
N ARG A 577 64.43 -24.10 10.31
CA ARG A 577 63.89 -24.23 11.67
C ARG A 577 62.73 -23.27 11.89
N ASN A 578 62.88 -22.01 11.49
CA ASN A 578 61.82 -21.01 11.60
C ASN A 578 60.61 -21.38 10.73
N HIS A 579 60.81 -21.94 9.54
CA HIS A 579 59.70 -22.38 8.70
C HIS A 579 58.97 -23.62 9.27
N LYS A 580 59.71 -24.58 9.85
CA LYS A 580 59.12 -25.75 10.52
C LYS A 580 58.33 -25.35 11.78
N MET A 581 58.83 -24.39 12.54
CA MET A 581 58.12 -23.83 13.71
C MET A 581 56.84 -23.10 13.30
N ARG A 582 56.88 -22.27 12.25
CA ARG A 582 55.69 -21.60 11.69
C ARG A 582 54.65 -22.59 11.17
N LYS A 583 55.06 -23.69 10.53
CA LYS A 583 54.14 -24.77 10.12
C LYS A 583 53.53 -25.48 11.33
N ARG A 584 54.32 -25.82 12.35
CA ARG A 584 53.81 -26.45 13.57
C ARG A 584 52.80 -25.56 14.30
N GLN A 585 53.06 -24.26 14.41
CA GLN A 585 52.13 -23.30 15.01
C GLN A 585 50.80 -23.19 14.24
N LYS A 586 50.81 -23.30 12.92
CA LYS A 586 49.57 -23.37 12.13
C LYS A 586 48.77 -24.65 12.42
N TYR A 587 49.43 -25.81 12.45
CA TYR A 587 48.75 -27.10 12.73
C TYR A 587 48.22 -27.22 14.16
N THR A 588 48.91 -26.68 15.16
CA THR A 588 48.41 -26.69 16.54
C THR A 588 47.21 -25.77 16.74
N ARG A 589 47.13 -24.67 15.98
CA ARG A 589 46.03 -23.70 16.07
C ARG A 589 44.73 -24.19 15.40
N THR A 590 44.84 -25.08 14.41
CA THR A 590 43.69 -25.77 13.79
C THR A 590 43.12 -26.89 14.65
N ARG A 591 43.93 -27.45 15.57
CA ARG A 591 43.55 -28.62 16.38
C ARG A 591 42.89 -28.27 17.71
N THR A 592 43.03 -27.02 18.18
CA THR A 592 42.30 -26.51 19.34
C THR A 592 40.90 -25.98 19.00
N SER A 593 40.58 -25.76 17.71
CA SER A 593 39.22 -25.38 17.29
C SER A 593 38.35 -26.56 16.88
N SER A 594 38.86 -27.80 16.95
CA SER A 594 38.15 -29.01 16.49
C SER A 594 37.60 -29.87 17.62
N PHE A 595 37.45 -29.33 18.83
CA PHE A 595 36.89 -30.03 19.99
C PHE A 595 35.52 -29.49 20.42
N GLN A 596 34.76 -28.92 19.49
CA GLN A 596 33.34 -28.69 19.71
C GLN A 596 32.55 -28.99 18.43
N THR A 597 31.69 -30.00 18.59
CA THR A 597 30.56 -30.46 17.74
C THR A 597 30.86 -31.20 16.44
N ASP A 598 30.70 -32.52 16.54
CA ASP A 598 30.39 -33.47 15.47
C ASP A 598 28.94 -33.30 14.95
N LEU A 599 28.79 -33.38 13.62
CA LEU A 599 27.72 -34.00 12.81
C LEU A 599 27.15 -33.12 11.68
N SER A 600 27.34 -33.66 10.46
CA SER A 600 26.59 -33.45 9.20
C SER A 600 27.05 -32.34 8.24
N ASP A 601 27.94 -32.76 7.31
CA ASP A 601 28.00 -32.48 5.88
C ASP A 601 27.49 -31.13 5.33
N SER A 602 28.42 -30.31 4.84
CA SER A 602 28.67 -30.09 3.40
C SER A 602 29.55 -28.85 3.19
N ASP A 603 30.46 -28.97 2.24
CA ASP A 603 31.50 -28.03 1.79
C ASP A 603 31.26 -26.53 2.06
N TYR A 604 31.90 -25.98 3.10
CA TYR A 604 32.27 -24.56 3.15
C TYR A 604 33.57 -24.36 3.93
N ASN A 605 34.62 -23.92 3.24
CA ASN A 605 35.89 -23.50 3.83
C ASN A 605 35.77 -22.01 4.22
N PRO A 606 35.74 -21.62 5.51
CA PRO A 606 35.74 -20.21 5.89
C PRO A 606 37.18 -19.68 5.86
N MET A 607 37.56 -19.12 4.71
CA MET A 607 38.62 -18.12 4.67
C MET A 607 37.99 -16.82 5.19
N PHE A 608 38.26 -16.41 6.43
CA PHE A 608 38.41 -15.02 6.91
C PHE A 608 38.58 -15.00 8.44
N ALA A 609 39.80 -14.71 8.91
CA ALA A 609 40.02 -14.03 10.18
C ALA A 609 41.42 -13.38 10.14
N LEU A 610 41.38 -12.05 10.04
CA LEU A 610 42.45 -11.03 10.09
C LEU A 610 43.30 -10.86 8.82
#